data_AF-A0A7J4EPN1-F1
#
_entry.id   AF-A0A7J4EPN1-F1
#
_cell.length_a   1.000
_cell.length_b   1.000
_cell.length_c   1.000
_cell.angle_alpha   90.00
_cell.angle_beta   90.00
_cell.angle_gamma   90.00
#
_symmetry.space_group_name_H-M   'P 1'
#
loop_
_entity.id
_entity.type
_entity.pdbx_description
1 polymer ?
#
loop_
_entity_poly.entity_id
_entity_poly.type
_entity_poly.pdbx_seq_one_letter_code
_entity_poly.pdbx_strand_id
1 'polypeptide(L)'
;MLLVAIKMKIGVTPMYESLMELCGISKYHVINAYNPSKEEMEWLKTLDVLIVTKGYTEKIQKYYTGKIIEIISVTFDDLVNSMQKLTEYGNKKLIAENIAKLLKLKETYREYAKSARC
;
A
#
# COMPACT_ATOMS: atom_id res chain seq x y z
N MET A 1 -23.92 -13.52 19.62
CA MET A 1 -23.27 -14.08 18.43
C MET A 1 -21.94 -13.34 18.25
N LEU A 2 -20.81 -13.94 18.63
CA LEU A 2 -19.51 -13.30 18.43
C LEU A 2 -19.24 -13.22 16.92
N LEU A 3 -19.26 -12.00 16.36
CA LEU A 3 -18.61 -11.72 15.10
C LEU A 3 -17.10 -11.87 15.35
N VAL A 4 -16.56 -13.06 15.11
CA VAL A 4 -15.12 -13.20 14.91
C VAL A 4 -14.81 -12.44 13.62
N ALA A 5 -14.43 -11.17 13.75
CA ALA A 5 -13.83 -10.46 12.64
C ALA A 5 -12.55 -11.23 12.28
N ILE A 6 -12.57 -11.95 11.17
CA ILE A 6 -11.39 -12.63 10.66
C ILE A 6 -10.33 -11.55 10.47
N LYS A 7 -9.30 -11.62 11.32
CA LYS A 7 -8.27 -10.60 11.41
C LYS A 7 -7.25 -10.91 10.34
N MET A 8 -7.45 -10.28 9.19
CA MET A 8 -6.66 -10.52 8.00
C MET A 8 -5.19 -10.12 8.20
N LYS A 9 -4.27 -11.01 7.83
CA LYS A 9 -2.82 -10.83 7.96
C LYS A 9 -2.26 -10.15 6.72
N ILE A 10 -1.78 -8.93 6.91
CA ILE A 10 -1.23 -8.10 5.84
C ILE A 10 0.29 -8.16 5.88
N GLY A 11 0.92 -8.44 4.76
CA GLY A 11 2.34 -8.19 4.53
C GLY A 11 2.55 -6.99 3.62
N VAL A 12 3.67 -6.30 3.79
CA VAL A 12 4.07 -5.16 2.96
C VAL A 12 5.56 -5.21 2.70
N THR A 13 5.98 -4.88 1.48
CA THR A 13 7.40 -4.72 1.20
C THR A 13 7.95 -3.45 1.86
N PRO A 14 9.21 -3.44 2.36
CA PRO A 14 9.78 -2.30 3.10
C PRO A 14 9.55 -0.93 2.47
N MET A 15 9.56 -0.85 1.14
CA MET A 15 9.32 0.38 0.37
C MET A 15 8.00 1.09 0.70
N TYR A 16 6.94 0.37 1.08
CA TYR A 16 5.60 0.92 1.29
C TYR A 16 5.18 0.94 2.76
N GLU A 17 6.13 0.80 3.69
CA GLU A 17 5.82 0.87 5.11
C GLU A 17 5.21 2.23 5.50
N SER A 18 5.78 3.34 5.05
CA SER A 18 5.24 4.68 5.30
C SER A 18 3.82 4.87 4.73
N LEU A 19 3.48 4.17 3.64
CA LEU A 19 2.12 4.19 3.09
C LEU A 19 1.12 3.51 4.04
N MET A 20 1.55 2.52 4.82
CA MET A 20 0.69 1.87 5.82
C MET A 20 0.30 2.86 6.91
N GLU A 21 1.27 3.64 7.40
CA GLU A 21 1.03 4.70 8.38
C GLU A 21 0.06 5.75 7.84
N LEU A 22 0.29 6.23 6.62
CA LEU A 22 -0.59 7.21 5.95
C LEU A 22 -2.01 6.69 5.74
N CYS A 23 -2.18 5.37 5.65
CA CYS A 23 -3.49 4.72 5.53
C CYS A 23 -4.08 4.30 6.88
N GLY A 24 -3.36 4.47 7.99
CA GLY A 24 -3.80 4.04 9.32
C GLY A 24 -3.87 2.51 9.47
N ILE A 25 -3.04 1.77 8.72
CA ILE A 25 -2.91 0.32 8.82
C ILE A 25 -1.82 0.03 9.86
N SER A 26 -2.21 -0.44 11.05
CA SER A 26 -1.30 -0.60 12.20
C SER A 26 -0.86 -2.04 12.46
N LYS A 27 -1.46 -3.03 11.78
CA LYS A 27 -1.15 -4.46 11.97
C LYS A 27 -0.75 -5.05 10.63
N TYR A 28 0.54 -5.01 10.35
CA TYR A 28 1.17 -5.57 9.16
C TYR A 28 2.52 -6.19 9.50
N HIS A 29 3.07 -7.00 8.60
CA HIS A 29 4.45 -7.49 8.65
C HIS A 29 5.24 -6.92 7.48
N VAL A 30 6.42 -6.37 7.77
CA VAL A 30 7.37 -5.96 6.72
C VAL A 30 8.11 -7.20 6.22
N ILE A 31 8.11 -7.43 4.91
CA ILE A 31 8.65 -8.65 4.31
C ILE A 31 9.29 -8.42 2.95
N ASN A 32 10.44 -9.04 2.68
CA ASN A 32 11.01 -9.05 1.33
C ASN A 32 10.31 -10.10 0.46
N ALA A 33 9.28 -9.67 -0.25
CA ALA A 33 8.56 -10.52 -1.19
C ALA A 33 9.29 -10.73 -2.54
N TYR A 34 10.41 -10.05 -2.81
CA TYR A 34 11.06 -10.14 -4.12
C TYR A 34 12.14 -11.20 -4.18
N ASN A 35 12.84 -11.40 -3.07
CA ASN A 35 13.85 -12.45 -2.91
C ASN A 35 13.78 -12.97 -1.47
N PRO A 36 12.69 -13.69 -1.11
CA PRO A 36 12.43 -14.07 0.27
C PRO A 36 13.46 -15.09 0.75
N SER A 37 13.95 -14.90 1.97
CA SER A 37 14.65 -15.91 2.74
C SER A 37 13.71 -17.08 3.10
N LYS A 38 14.25 -18.16 3.67
CA LYS A 38 13.44 -19.30 4.14
C LYS A 38 12.41 -18.88 5.20
N GLU A 39 12.80 -17.98 6.10
CA GLU A 39 11.91 -17.47 7.14
C GLU A 39 10.78 -16.62 6.54
N GLU A 40 11.10 -15.73 5.60
CA GLU A 40 10.11 -14.92 4.90
C GLU A 40 9.18 -15.78 4.04
N MET A 41 9.68 -16.87 3.44
CA MET A 41 8.84 -17.83 2.73
C MET A 41 7.78 -18.47 3.64
N GLU A 42 8.13 -18.82 4.89
CA GLU A 42 7.14 -19.34 5.85
C GLU A 42 6.14 -18.25 6.24
N TRP A 43 6.58 -17.02 6.44
CA TRP A 43 5.67 -15.90 6.70
C TRP A 43 4.69 -15.65 5.56
N LEU A 44 5.17 -15.62 4.31
CA LEU A 44 4.34 -15.40 3.11
C LEU A 44 3.16 -16.39 3.04
N LYS A 45 3.37 -17.66 3.42
CA LYS A 45 2.30 -18.68 3.45
C LYS A 45 1.18 -18.38 4.44
N THR A 46 1.43 -17.52 5.43
CA THR A 46 0.46 -17.16 6.47
C THR A 46 -0.31 -15.88 6.17
N LEU A 47 0.09 -15.14 5.14
CA LEU A 47 -0.50 -13.84 4.82
C LEU A 47 -1.73 -13.98 3.92
N ASP A 48 -2.77 -13.23 4.23
CA ASP A 48 -4.00 -13.17 3.42
C ASP A 48 -3.87 -12.12 2.30
N VAL A 49 -3.14 -11.04 2.58
CA VAL A 49 -2.90 -9.92 1.66
C VAL A 49 -1.43 -9.53 1.66
N LEU A 50 -0.89 -9.26 0.48
CA LEU A 50 0.47 -8.79 0.29
C LEU A 50 0.50 -7.51 -0.57
N ILE A 51 1.11 -6.46 -0.03
CA ILE A 51 1.23 -5.14 -0.66
C ILE A 51 2.63 -4.99 -1.24
N VAL A 52 2.73 -4.83 -2.56
CA VAL A 52 4.00 -4.83 -3.31
C VAL A 52 4.02 -3.78 -4.41
N THR A 53 5.19 -3.56 -5.00
CA THR A 53 5.35 -2.71 -6.18
C THR A 53 4.69 -3.38 -7.37
N LYS A 54 4.00 -2.58 -8.21
CA LYS A 54 3.42 -3.06 -9.46
C LYS A 54 4.47 -3.76 -10.36
N GLY A 55 4.07 -4.86 -10.98
CA GLY A 55 4.90 -5.60 -11.95
C GLY A 55 5.66 -6.80 -11.38
N TYR A 56 5.54 -7.07 -10.08
CA TYR A 56 6.17 -8.24 -9.44
C TYR A 56 5.22 -9.42 -9.21
N THR A 57 3.94 -9.27 -9.56
CA THR A 57 2.89 -10.28 -9.32
C THR A 57 3.27 -11.66 -9.85
N GLU A 58 3.68 -11.78 -11.11
CA GLU A 58 4.04 -13.09 -11.71
C GLU A 58 5.20 -13.78 -10.98
N LYS A 59 6.18 -13.00 -10.49
CA LYS A 59 7.32 -13.54 -9.74
C LYS A 59 6.87 -14.08 -8.38
N ILE A 60 6.00 -13.34 -7.70
CA ILE A 60 5.53 -13.63 -6.34
C ILE A 60 4.52 -14.79 -6.34
N GLN A 61 3.65 -14.87 -7.34
CA GLN A 61 2.64 -15.93 -7.47
C GLN A 61 3.21 -17.34 -7.56
N LYS A 62 4.52 -17.49 -7.82
CA LYS A 62 5.21 -18.79 -7.78
C LYS A 62 5.21 -19.44 -6.39
N TYR A 63 5.04 -18.65 -5.33
CA TYR A 63 5.09 -19.13 -3.94
C TYR A 63 4.07 -18.46 -3.01
N TYR A 64 3.26 -17.53 -3.50
CA TYR A 64 2.21 -16.86 -2.74
C TYR A 64 0.86 -16.95 -3.45
N THR A 65 -0.17 -17.38 -2.71
CA THR A 65 -1.52 -17.64 -3.25
C THR A 65 -2.59 -16.67 -2.73
N GLY A 66 -2.23 -15.78 -1.79
CA GLY A 66 -3.16 -14.78 -1.25
C GLY A 66 -3.36 -13.57 -2.18
N LYS A 67 -4.10 -12.56 -1.70
CA LYS A 67 -4.41 -11.37 -2.49
C LYS A 67 -3.19 -10.46 -2.61
N ILE A 68 -2.75 -10.19 -3.82
CA ILE A 68 -1.69 -9.20 -4.09
C ILE A 68 -2.33 -7.85 -4.40
N ILE A 69 -1.84 -6.80 -3.74
CA ILE A 69 -2.20 -5.41 -4.02
C ILE A 69 -0.96 -4.71 -4.57
N GLU A 70 -1.04 -4.37 -5.86
CA GLU A 70 0.01 -3.62 -6.53
C GLU A 70 -0.11 -2.11 -6.29
N ILE A 71 0.97 -1.53 -5.81
CA ILE A 71 1.13 -0.11 -5.50
C ILE A 71 2.03 0.56 -6.53
N ILE A 72 1.70 1.81 -6.86
CA ILE A 72 2.52 2.73 -7.66
C ILE A 72 2.62 4.04 -6.85
N SER A 73 3.79 4.67 -6.83
CA SER A 73 4.03 5.89 -6.05
C SER A 73 4.90 6.91 -6.79
N VAL A 74 4.82 6.94 -8.13
CA VAL A 74 5.65 7.81 -8.99
C VAL A 74 5.05 9.21 -9.12
N THR A 75 3.73 9.30 -9.19
CA THR A 75 3.01 10.58 -9.29
C THR A 75 2.01 10.78 -8.15
N PHE A 76 1.50 11.99 -7.99
CA PHE A 76 0.39 12.28 -7.05
C PHE A 76 -0.83 11.41 -7.32
N ASP A 77 -1.17 11.20 -8.60
CA ASP A 77 -2.33 10.38 -8.98
C ASP A 77 -2.08 8.91 -8.66
N ASP A 78 -0.86 8.41 -8.87
CA ASP A 78 -0.49 7.05 -8.46
C ASP A 78 -0.62 6.85 -6.96
N LEU A 79 -0.15 7.81 -6.16
CA LEU A 79 -0.25 7.73 -4.71
C LEU A 79 -1.71 7.77 -4.23
N VAL A 80 -2.54 8.66 -4.80
CA VAL A 80 -3.98 8.72 -4.51
C VAL A 80 -4.67 7.40 -4.85
N ASN A 81 -4.43 6.87 -6.05
CA ASN A 81 -5.02 5.60 -6.49
C ASN A 81 -4.55 4.42 -5.61
N SER A 82 -3.28 4.44 -5.19
CA SER A 82 -2.73 3.45 -4.27
C SER A 82 -3.37 3.53 -2.88
N MET A 83 -3.59 4.73 -2.34
CA MET A 83 -4.30 4.91 -1.07
C MET A 83 -5.77 4.45 -1.17
N GLN A 84 -6.43 4.69 -2.30
CA GLN A 84 -7.81 4.25 -2.53
C GLN A 84 -7.93 2.71 -2.49
N LYS A 85 -6.99 1.98 -3.09
CA LYS A 85 -6.91 0.51 -3.00
C LYS A 85 -6.79 -0.01 -1.57
N LEU A 86 -6.26 0.82 -0.66
CA LEU A 86 -6.02 0.47 0.74
C LEU A 86 -7.19 0.84 1.68
N THR A 87 -8.26 1.44 1.14
CA THR A 87 -9.43 1.90 1.93
C THR A 87 -10.13 0.78 2.70
N GLU A 88 -10.12 -0.45 2.17
CA GLU A 88 -10.74 -1.61 2.83
C GLU A 88 -9.90 -2.14 4.02
N TYR A 89 -8.64 -1.74 4.11
CA TYR A 89 -7.67 -2.26 5.07
C TYR A 89 -7.26 -1.27 6.14
N GLY A 90 -7.39 0.02 5.83
CA GLY A 90 -6.97 1.12 6.70
C GLY A 90 -8.13 1.90 7.32
N ASN A 91 -7.76 3.03 7.92
CA ASN A 91 -8.71 3.99 8.46
C ASN A 91 -9.26 4.86 7.33
N LYS A 92 -10.50 4.59 6.91
CA LYS A 92 -11.17 5.31 5.82
C LYS A 92 -11.16 6.84 5.98
N LYS A 93 -11.33 7.34 7.20
CA LYS A 93 -11.32 8.78 7.48
C LYS A 93 -9.92 9.37 7.27
N LEU A 94 -8.90 8.74 7.84
CA LEU A 94 -7.51 9.17 7.69
C LEU A 94 -7.04 9.12 6.23
N ILE A 95 -7.42 8.06 5.51
CA ILE A 95 -7.14 7.91 4.07
C ILE A 95 -7.77 9.08 3.30
N ALA A 96 -9.04 9.37 3.53
CA ALA A 96 -9.73 10.47 2.85
C ALA A 96 -9.08 11.84 3.15
N GLU A 97 -8.72 12.09 4.41
CA GLU A 97 -8.03 13.32 4.83
C GLU A 97 -6.66 13.46 4.14
N ASN A 98 -5.88 12.39 4.07
CA ASN A 98 -4.56 12.40 3.45
C ASN A 98 -4.64 12.49 1.91
N ILE A 99 -5.62 11.85 1.27
CA ILE A 99 -5.91 12.06 -0.15
C ILE A 99 -6.24 13.53 -0.43
N ALA A 100 -7.08 14.17 0.39
CA ALA A 100 -7.41 15.58 0.21
C ALA A 100 -6.17 16.49 0.33
N LYS A 101 -5.26 16.20 1.27
CA LYS A 101 -3.97 16.91 1.40
C LYS A 101 -3.09 16.72 0.15
N LEU A 102 -2.99 15.51 -0.38
CA LEU A 102 -2.22 15.22 -1.60
C LEU A 102 -2.76 15.96 -2.82
N LEU A 103 -4.09 15.99 -2.98
CA LEU A 103 -4.74 16.72 -4.08
C LEU A 103 -4.50 18.23 -3.98
N LYS A 104 -4.58 18.79 -2.77
CA LYS A 104 -4.23 20.20 -2.53
C LYS A 104 -2.77 20.48 -2.88
N LEU A 105 -1.86 19.61 -2.44
CA LEU A 105 -0.43 19.74 -2.73
C LEU A 105 -0.14 19.68 -4.23
N LYS A 106 -0.79 18.77 -4.94
CA LYS A 106 -0.71 18.68 -6.41
C LYS A 106 -1.10 19.99 -7.08
N GLU A 107 -2.19 20.63 -6.65
CA GLU A 107 -2.62 21.90 -7.23
C GLU A 107 -1.64 23.03 -6.93
N THR A 108 -1.14 23.13 -5.70
CA THR A 108 -0.09 24.08 -5.32
C THR A 108 1.15 23.94 -6.21
N TYR A 109 1.62 22.71 -6.48
CA TYR A 109 2.74 22.49 -7.40
C TYR A 109 2.44 22.89 -8.85
N ARG A 110 1.20 22.71 -9.31
CA ARG A 110 0.77 23.16 -10.64
C ARG A 110 0.77 24.68 -10.74
N GLU A 111 0.31 25.38 -9.72
CA GLU A 111 0.33 26.84 -9.66
C GLU A 111 1.77 27.37 -9.69
N TYR A 112 2.68 26.80 -8.88
CA TYR A 112 4.10 27.16 -8.90
C TYR A 112 4.75 26.91 -10.27
N ALA A 113 4.44 25.78 -10.90
CA ALA A 113 4.99 25.46 -12.23
C ALA A 113 4.49 26.42 -13.32
N LYS A 114 3.27 26.98 -13.17
CA LYS A 114 2.75 28.01 -14.07
C LYS A 114 3.44 29.35 -13.83
N SER A 115 3.60 29.76 -12.58
CA SER A 115 4.21 31.06 -12.24
C SER A 115 5.71 31.12 -12.54
N ALA A 116 6.43 30.01 -12.44
CA ALA A 116 7.87 29.93 -12.76
C ALA A 116 8.19 29.92 -14.26
N ARG A 117 7.17 29.81 -15.13
CA ARG A 117 7.31 29.85 -16.59
C ARG A 117 6.97 31.22 -17.18
N CYS A 118 6.63 32.19 -16.33
CA CYS A 118 6.34 33.58 -16.70
C CYS A 118 7.52 34.50 -16.40
#